data_AF-A0A6L5P3N6-F1
#
_entry.id   AF-A0A6L5P3N6-F1
#
_cell.length_a   1.000
_cell.length_b   1.000
_cell.length_c   1.000
_cell.angle_alpha   90.00
_cell.angle_beta   90.00
_cell.angle_gamma   90.00
#
_symmetry.space_group_name_H-M   'P 1'
#
loop_
_entity.id
_entity.type
_entity.pdbx_description
1 polymer ?
#
loop_
_entity_poly.entity_id
_entity_poly.type
_entity_poly.pdbx_seq_one_letter_code
_entity_poly.pdbx_strand_id
1 'polypeptide(L)'
;MTLNASKGGPDMDDNKNTEVQEPQVTDQLKDTGTDPKEDKQLDGDKLVKKLQKRIGKEQNEKHSLQDQLDKANEKIKQLQAGKSIKDMSEEDKSKKADNDKDKEIASLKAQIIRRDNIKQTDEVFKEAGLNVSDDVLNMVVVDDDKQTYANVQALIKFVNTIQDGVKKEYLKGSTPRHNGKPTLTKADISKIKDPVKRVKAIQDNLGLYKH
;
A
#
# COMPACT_ATOMS: atom_id res chain seq x y z
N MET A 1 -10.23 21.41 -49.45
CA MET A 1 -9.41 21.47 -50.68
C MET A 1 -8.10 22.17 -50.29
N THR A 2 -7.09 21.47 -49.77
CA THR A 2 -6.01 20.75 -50.49
C THR A 2 -5.43 21.56 -51.65
N LEU A 3 -4.11 21.83 -51.61
CA LEU A 3 -3.12 21.25 -52.51
C LEU A 3 -1.69 21.71 -52.16
N ASN A 4 -0.83 20.72 -51.93
CA ASN A 4 0.63 20.79 -51.99
C ASN A 4 1.10 20.75 -53.45
N ALA A 5 2.20 21.44 -53.78
CA ALA A 5 3.19 21.10 -54.81
C ALA A 5 4.42 22.01 -54.59
N SER A 6 5.64 21.56 -54.27
CA SER A 6 6.54 20.57 -54.89
C SER A 6 7.43 21.13 -56.00
N LYS A 7 8.71 20.73 -55.93
CA LYS A 7 9.87 20.87 -56.84
C LYS A 7 10.77 22.07 -56.58
N GLY A 8 12.09 21.94 -56.47
CA GLY A 8 13.02 20.83 -56.72
C GLY A 8 14.45 21.39 -56.80
N GLY A 9 15.44 20.60 -56.41
CA GLY A 9 16.86 20.98 -56.28
C GLY A 9 17.62 21.21 -57.59
N PRO A 10 18.96 21.21 -57.52
CA PRO A 10 19.64 19.97 -57.94
C PRO A 10 20.78 19.51 -57.01
N ASP A 11 20.98 18.19 -57.08
CA ASP A 11 22.04 17.36 -56.52
C ASP A 11 23.45 17.74 -56.98
N MET A 12 24.46 17.38 -56.16
CA MET A 12 25.62 16.64 -56.66
C MET A 12 26.16 15.70 -55.56
N ASP A 13 26.23 14.43 -55.96
CA ASP A 13 26.68 13.25 -55.25
C ASP A 13 28.22 13.08 -55.21
N ASP A 14 28.59 12.07 -54.43
CA ASP A 14 29.79 11.21 -54.52
C ASP A 14 31.11 11.65 -53.86
N ASN A 15 31.55 10.89 -52.85
CA ASN A 15 32.68 9.95 -53.01
C ASN A 15 32.97 9.11 -51.72
N LYS A 16 32.42 7.89 -51.68
CA LYS A 16 33.09 6.59 -51.41
C LYS A 16 33.83 6.31 -50.07
N ASN A 17 33.15 5.50 -49.24
CA ASN A 17 33.55 4.21 -48.63
C ASN A 17 35.05 3.82 -48.58
N THR A 18 35.57 3.43 -47.40
CA THR A 18 36.33 2.17 -47.18
C THR A 18 36.34 1.81 -45.67
N GLU A 19 36.21 0.51 -45.41
CA GLU A 19 35.89 -0.18 -44.15
C GLU A 19 37.11 -0.96 -43.60
N VAL A 20 37.04 -1.31 -42.30
CA VAL A 20 37.69 -2.42 -41.55
C VAL A 20 39.22 -2.41 -41.26
N GLN A 21 39.61 -2.43 -39.97
CA GLN A 21 40.15 -3.63 -39.25
C GLN A 21 40.77 -3.33 -37.87
N GLU A 22 40.20 -4.00 -36.86
CA GLU A 22 40.82 -4.38 -35.57
C GLU A 22 41.98 -5.38 -35.79
N PRO A 23 42.90 -5.55 -34.81
CA PRO A 23 42.76 -6.73 -33.94
C PRO A 23 43.11 -6.50 -32.46
N GLN A 24 42.43 -7.27 -31.61
CA GLN A 24 42.79 -7.57 -30.24
C GLN A 24 43.78 -8.77 -30.13
N VAL A 25 44.23 -8.97 -28.88
CA VAL A 25 44.58 -10.21 -28.12
C VAL A 25 46.05 -10.72 -28.02
N THR A 26 46.52 -10.76 -26.74
CA THR A 26 47.31 -11.78 -25.98
C THR A 26 48.70 -12.24 -26.48
N ASP A 27 49.72 -12.55 -25.66
CA ASP A 27 49.85 -13.39 -24.43
C ASP A 27 51.09 -12.93 -23.61
N GLN A 28 51.09 -12.80 -22.27
CA GLN A 28 51.25 -13.79 -21.19
C GLN A 28 52.64 -14.44 -20.95
N LEU A 29 52.86 -14.76 -19.65
CA LEU A 29 53.90 -15.57 -18.93
C LEU A 29 55.09 -14.77 -18.32
N LYS A 30 55.58 -14.99 -17.09
CA LYS A 30 55.32 -15.88 -15.92
C LYS A 30 56.15 -15.34 -14.73
N ASP A 31 55.58 -15.16 -13.54
CA ASP A 31 55.82 -15.93 -12.29
C ASP A 31 57.27 -16.34 -11.95
N THR A 32 57.79 -15.85 -10.81
CA THR A 32 58.17 -16.70 -9.66
C THR A 32 58.43 -15.78 -8.44
N GLY A 33 57.75 -16.04 -7.32
CA GLY A 33 57.97 -15.35 -6.05
C GLY A 33 59.25 -15.79 -5.34
N THR A 34 59.68 -15.03 -4.34
CA THR A 34 60.23 -15.46 -3.03
C THR A 34 60.56 -14.17 -2.23
N ASP A 35 60.01 -14.03 -1.01
CA ASP A 35 60.55 -13.15 0.04
C ASP A 35 61.37 -14.06 0.98
N PRO A 36 62.59 -13.68 1.37
CA PRO A 36 62.76 -13.18 2.74
C PRO A 36 63.75 -12.00 2.89
N LYS A 37 63.26 -10.91 3.48
CA LYS A 37 63.86 -10.03 4.52
C LYS A 37 65.38 -9.79 4.50
N GLU A 38 65.78 -8.53 4.30
CA GLU A 38 66.47 -7.72 5.34
C GLU A 38 66.56 -6.22 4.95
N ASP A 39 66.08 -5.39 5.89
CA ASP A 39 66.41 -3.99 6.19
C ASP A 39 66.55 -2.93 5.07
N LYS A 40 65.41 -2.30 4.77
CA LYS A 40 65.38 -0.84 4.60
C LYS A 40 64.45 -0.25 5.64
N GLN A 41 65.04 0.34 6.68
CA GLN A 41 64.36 1.28 7.58
C GLN A 41 63.45 2.18 6.74
N LEU A 42 62.14 2.12 7.02
CA LEU A 42 61.21 3.13 6.55
C LEU A 42 61.65 4.44 7.19
N ASP A 43 62.35 5.24 6.39
CA ASP A 43 62.95 6.52 6.75
C ASP A 43 61.85 7.45 7.28
N GLY A 44 61.62 7.40 8.60
CA GLY A 44 60.53 8.08 9.30
C GLY A 44 60.58 9.57 9.04
N ASP A 45 61.78 10.12 8.89
CA ASP A 45 62.01 11.52 8.51
C ASP A 45 61.45 11.85 7.14
N LYS A 46 61.54 10.94 6.15
CA LYS A 46 60.91 11.15 4.84
C LYS A 46 59.40 11.07 4.92
N LEU A 47 58.85 10.16 5.72
CA LEU A 47 57.39 10.04 5.92
C LEU A 47 56.83 11.27 6.63
N VAL A 48 57.50 11.76 7.69
CA VAL A 48 57.14 12.99 8.40
C VAL A 48 57.26 14.20 7.49
N LYS A 49 58.32 14.32 6.66
CA LYS A 49 58.40 15.39 5.64
C LYS A 49 57.28 15.32 4.62
N LYS A 50 56.89 14.11 4.18
CA LYS A 50 55.77 13.92 3.23
C LYS A 50 54.44 14.26 3.88
N LEU A 51 54.26 13.92 5.15
CA LEU A 51 53.07 14.23 5.93
C LEU A 51 53.00 15.73 6.23
N GLN A 52 54.08 16.38 6.63
CA GLN A 52 54.16 17.83 6.85
C GLN A 52 53.92 18.62 5.56
N LYS A 53 54.40 18.12 4.41
CA LYS A 53 54.05 18.69 3.09
C LYS A 53 52.59 18.47 2.70
N ARG A 54 52.00 17.32 3.03
CA ARG A 54 50.56 17.07 2.83
C ARG A 54 49.71 17.94 3.73
N ILE A 55 50.04 18.03 5.02
CA ILE A 55 49.38 18.91 6.00
C ILE A 55 49.54 20.36 5.58
N GLY A 56 50.72 20.81 5.13
CA GLY A 56 50.90 22.18 4.63
C GLY A 56 50.10 22.50 3.37
N LYS A 57 49.99 21.55 2.43
CA LYS A 57 49.09 21.67 1.27
C LYS A 57 47.62 21.67 1.68
N GLU A 58 47.22 20.77 2.57
CA GLU A 58 45.85 20.61 3.06
C GLU A 58 45.41 21.77 3.95
N GLN A 59 46.33 22.41 4.68
CA GLN A 59 46.10 23.63 5.45
C GLN A 59 45.96 24.85 4.53
N ASN A 60 46.74 24.93 3.45
CA ASN A 60 46.60 26.01 2.46
C ASN A 60 45.32 25.83 1.61
N GLU A 61 44.96 24.59 1.28
CA GLU A 61 43.68 24.25 0.66
C GLU A 61 42.52 24.49 1.63
N LYS A 62 42.67 24.18 2.93
CA LYS A 62 41.69 24.53 3.97
C LYS A 62 41.57 26.03 4.16
N HIS A 63 42.65 26.81 4.12
CA HIS A 63 42.58 28.26 4.21
C HIS A 63 41.93 28.86 2.95
N SER A 64 42.22 28.35 1.76
CA SER A 64 41.52 28.73 0.53
C SER A 64 40.04 28.33 0.56
N LEU A 65 39.72 27.14 1.08
CA LEU A 65 38.35 26.68 1.29
C LEU A 65 37.63 27.48 2.36
N GLN A 66 38.33 27.88 3.43
CA GLN A 66 37.82 28.72 4.52
C GLN A 66 37.55 30.13 4.00
N ASP A 67 38.47 30.73 3.24
CA ASP A 67 38.29 32.01 2.58
C ASP A 67 37.14 31.96 1.56
N GLN A 68 36.96 30.83 0.86
CA GLN A 68 35.81 30.62 -0.04
C GLN A 68 34.51 30.45 0.74
N LEU A 69 34.53 29.74 1.88
CA LEU A 69 33.41 29.59 2.79
C LEU A 69 33.01 30.94 3.40
N ASP A 70 33.97 31.74 3.82
CA ASP A 70 33.76 33.05 4.41
C ASP A 70 33.23 34.03 3.37
N LYS A 71 33.78 34.03 2.14
CA LYS A 71 33.22 34.79 1.00
C LYS A 71 31.82 34.30 0.60
N ALA A 72 31.56 33.00 0.62
CA ALA A 72 30.23 32.45 0.33
C ALA A 72 29.23 32.84 1.43
N ASN A 73 29.65 32.78 2.70
CA ASN A 73 28.85 33.19 3.86
C ASN A 73 28.61 34.70 3.88
N GLU A 74 29.58 35.52 3.50
CA GLU A 74 29.41 36.96 3.32
C GLU A 74 28.45 37.26 2.17
N LYS A 75 28.55 36.54 1.06
CA LYS A 75 27.62 36.68 -0.07
C LYS A 75 26.21 36.23 0.31
N ILE A 76 26.07 35.14 1.07
CA ILE A 76 24.79 34.69 1.63
C ILE A 76 24.23 35.73 2.59
N LYS A 77 25.05 36.28 3.49
CA LYS A 77 24.64 37.37 4.40
C LYS A 77 24.27 38.65 3.67
N GLN A 78 24.98 39.03 2.60
CA GLN A 78 24.63 40.18 1.77
C GLN A 78 23.35 39.95 0.96
N LEU A 79 23.13 38.73 0.45
CA LEU A 79 21.88 38.35 -0.22
C LEU A 79 20.71 38.26 0.76
N GLN A 80 20.94 37.81 1.99
CA GLN A 80 19.96 37.78 3.07
C GLN A 80 19.67 39.18 3.63
N ALA A 81 20.69 40.05 3.71
CA ALA A 81 20.54 41.45 4.12
C ALA A 81 19.93 42.31 3.00
N GLY A 82 20.09 41.90 1.73
CA GLY A 82 19.48 42.52 0.56
C GLY A 82 18.06 42.03 0.25
N LYS A 83 17.65 40.86 0.78
CA LYS A 83 16.23 40.47 0.81
C LYS A 83 15.54 41.34 1.85
N SER A 84 14.71 42.26 1.39
CA SER A 84 13.91 43.05 2.31
C SER A 84 12.92 42.13 3.06
N ILE A 85 12.49 42.51 4.26
CA ILE A 85 11.42 41.84 5.00
C ILE A 85 10.17 41.64 4.12
N LYS A 86 10.00 42.50 3.10
CA LYS A 86 8.94 42.44 2.10
C LYS A 86 9.13 41.27 1.12
N ASP A 87 10.35 41.06 0.62
CA ASP A 87 10.67 39.93 -0.27
C ASP A 87 10.62 38.59 0.47
N MET A 88 11.04 38.55 1.74
CA MET A 88 10.83 37.39 2.61
C MET A 88 9.34 37.14 2.85
N SER A 89 8.55 38.18 3.07
CA SER A 89 7.09 38.06 3.24
C SER A 89 6.39 37.62 1.96
N GLU A 90 6.84 38.06 0.78
CA GLU A 90 6.30 37.63 -0.52
C GLU A 90 6.71 36.20 -0.86
N GLU A 91 7.94 35.80 -0.58
CA GLU A 91 8.41 34.42 -0.77
C GLU A 91 7.76 33.46 0.22
N ASP A 92 7.54 33.86 1.47
CA ASP A 92 6.80 33.07 2.47
C ASP A 92 5.30 33.00 2.16
N LYS A 93 4.70 34.06 1.59
CA LYS A 93 3.32 34.04 1.08
C LYS A 93 3.20 33.14 -0.15
N SER A 94 4.16 33.18 -1.08
CA SER A 94 4.23 32.30 -2.25
C SER A 94 4.35 30.85 -1.80
N LYS A 95 5.30 30.52 -0.91
CA LYS A 95 5.43 29.16 -0.36
C LYS A 95 4.19 28.70 0.39
N LYS A 96 3.52 29.57 1.16
CA LYS A 96 2.22 29.23 1.77
C LYS A 96 1.15 28.96 0.72
N ALA A 97 1.01 29.84 -0.27
CA ALA A 97 0.05 29.68 -1.34
C ALA A 97 0.30 28.42 -2.17
N ASP A 98 1.56 27.99 -2.33
CA ASP A 98 1.89 26.76 -3.05
C ASP A 98 1.65 25.52 -2.17
N ASN A 99 2.01 25.57 -0.89
CA ASN A 99 1.66 24.51 0.07
C ASN A 99 0.14 24.32 0.21
N ASP A 100 -0.64 25.40 0.18
CA ASP A 100 -2.10 25.33 0.28
C ASP A 100 -2.71 24.75 -1.00
N LYS A 101 -2.17 25.10 -2.18
CA LYS A 101 -2.54 24.45 -3.46
C LYS A 101 -2.18 22.96 -3.44
N ASP A 102 -1.00 22.58 -2.96
CA ASP A 102 -0.57 21.19 -2.91
C ASP A 102 -1.47 20.34 -1.97
N LYS A 103 -1.88 20.91 -0.84
CA LYS A 103 -2.86 20.27 0.06
C LYS A 103 -4.22 20.10 -0.60
N GLU A 104 -4.69 21.11 -1.32
CA GLU A 104 -5.95 21.04 -2.06
C GLU A 104 -5.89 19.97 -3.15
N ILE A 105 -4.80 19.92 -3.91
CA ILE A 105 -4.55 18.87 -4.90
C ILE A 105 -4.52 17.49 -4.25
N ALA A 106 -3.86 17.34 -3.11
CA ALA A 106 -3.81 16.07 -2.39
C ALA A 106 -5.20 15.63 -1.90
N SER A 107 -5.98 16.56 -1.34
CA SER A 107 -7.36 16.31 -0.92
C SER A 107 -8.26 15.92 -2.09
N LEU A 108 -8.19 16.65 -3.21
CA LEU A 108 -8.97 16.35 -4.41
C LEU A 108 -8.59 14.99 -5.00
N LYS A 109 -7.30 14.65 -5.06
CA LYS A 109 -6.83 13.33 -5.49
C LYS A 109 -7.37 12.23 -4.57
N ALA A 110 -7.31 12.42 -3.25
CA ALA A 110 -7.85 11.46 -2.28
C ALA A 110 -9.36 11.27 -2.47
N GLN A 111 -10.11 12.34 -2.72
CA GLN A 111 -11.55 12.25 -3.00
C GLN A 111 -11.84 11.49 -4.30
N ILE A 112 -11.06 11.70 -5.36
CA ILE A 112 -11.21 10.97 -6.62
C ILE A 112 -10.94 9.49 -6.41
N ILE A 113 -9.83 9.13 -5.77
CA ILE A 113 -9.48 7.73 -5.47
C ILE A 113 -10.59 7.08 -4.66
N ARG A 114 -11.06 7.74 -3.60
CA ARG A 114 -12.16 7.23 -2.76
C ARG A 114 -13.44 7.01 -3.56
N ARG A 115 -13.81 7.94 -4.45
CA ARG A 115 -14.98 7.80 -5.32
C ARG A 115 -14.83 6.61 -6.27
N ASP A 116 -13.66 6.41 -6.84
CA ASP A 116 -13.41 5.33 -7.78
C ASP A 116 -13.42 3.97 -7.05
N ASN A 117 -12.85 3.89 -5.85
CA ASN A 117 -12.95 2.71 -4.98
C ASN A 117 -14.40 2.41 -4.58
N ILE A 118 -15.23 3.43 -4.31
CA ILE A 118 -16.67 3.25 -4.05
C ILE A 118 -17.37 2.63 -5.26
N LYS A 119 -17.11 3.13 -6.48
CA LYS A 119 -17.71 2.58 -7.70
C LYS A 119 -17.31 1.12 -7.93
N GLN A 120 -16.03 0.80 -7.79
CA GLN A 120 -15.55 -0.57 -7.92
C GLN A 120 -16.17 -1.49 -6.86
N THR A 121 -16.29 -1.00 -5.63
CA THR A 121 -16.92 -1.74 -4.54
C THR A 121 -18.40 -2.01 -4.82
N ASP A 122 -19.13 -1.02 -5.36
CA ASP A 122 -20.52 -1.17 -5.79
C ASP A 122 -20.67 -2.22 -6.91
N GLU A 123 -19.76 -2.21 -7.89
CA GLU A 123 -19.71 -3.24 -8.94
C GLU A 123 -19.53 -4.64 -8.36
N VAL A 124 -18.60 -4.81 -7.40
CA VAL A 124 -18.36 -6.11 -6.73
C VAL A 124 -19.61 -6.58 -5.97
N PHE A 125 -20.33 -5.68 -5.30
CA PHE A 125 -21.59 -6.04 -4.64
C PHE A 125 -22.67 -6.44 -5.64
N LYS A 126 -22.78 -5.73 -6.77
CA LYS A 126 -23.71 -6.06 -7.87
C LYS A 126 -23.39 -7.41 -8.50
N GLU A 127 -22.12 -7.73 -8.70
CA GLU A 127 -21.68 -9.06 -9.16
C GLU A 127 -22.07 -10.17 -8.16
N ALA A 128 -22.05 -9.88 -6.86
CA ALA A 128 -22.56 -10.77 -5.83
C ALA A 128 -24.11 -10.82 -5.76
N GLY A 129 -24.81 -10.11 -6.65
CA GLY A 129 -26.27 -10.02 -6.68
C GLY A 129 -26.88 -9.16 -5.58
N LEU A 130 -26.08 -8.31 -4.93
CA LEU A 130 -26.48 -7.43 -3.84
C LEU A 130 -26.56 -5.99 -4.34
N ASN A 131 -27.72 -5.35 -4.16
CA ASN A 131 -27.86 -3.91 -4.34
C ASN A 131 -27.69 -3.23 -2.98
N VAL A 132 -26.65 -2.40 -2.87
CA VAL A 132 -26.21 -1.79 -1.61
C VAL A 132 -26.35 -0.26 -1.73
N SER A 133 -26.71 0.43 -0.65
CA SER A 133 -26.83 1.89 -0.64
C SER A 133 -25.48 2.58 -0.51
N ASP A 134 -25.41 3.83 -0.98
CA ASP A 134 -24.20 4.67 -0.90
C ASP A 134 -23.66 4.82 0.52
N ASP A 135 -24.53 4.86 1.54
CA ASP A 135 -24.10 4.94 2.95
C ASP A 135 -23.29 3.72 3.39
N VAL A 136 -23.73 2.53 2.98
CA VAL A 136 -23.03 1.28 3.31
C VAL A 136 -21.74 1.16 2.51
N LEU A 137 -21.75 1.58 1.24
CA LEU A 137 -20.52 1.65 0.42
C LEU A 137 -19.49 2.59 1.06
N ASN A 138 -19.92 3.76 1.54
CA ASN A 138 -19.06 4.73 2.22
C ASN A 138 -18.47 4.21 3.54
N MET A 139 -19.17 3.31 4.23
CA MET A 139 -18.68 2.68 5.45
C MET A 139 -17.65 1.58 5.17
N VAL A 140 -17.81 0.86 4.07
CA VAL A 140 -16.96 -0.28 3.72
C VAL A 140 -15.64 0.16 3.07
N VAL A 141 -15.68 1.23 2.28
CA VAL A 141 -14.50 1.80 1.60
C VAL A 141 -13.68 2.64 2.57
N VAL A 142 -12.46 2.18 2.82
CA VAL A 142 -11.43 2.84 3.62
C VAL A 142 -10.21 3.17 2.74
N ASP A 143 -9.29 3.99 3.25
CA ASP A 143 -8.12 4.43 2.50
C ASP A 143 -7.15 3.29 2.12
N ASP A 144 -7.23 2.14 2.80
CA ASP A 144 -6.48 0.92 2.46
C ASP A 144 -7.32 -0.04 1.61
N ASP A 145 -6.84 -0.34 0.41
CA ASP A 145 -7.48 -1.25 -0.54
C ASP A 145 -7.63 -2.67 0.02
N LYS A 146 -6.64 -3.17 0.79
CA LYS A 146 -6.71 -4.52 1.37
C LYS A 146 -7.79 -4.62 2.42
N GLN A 147 -7.89 -3.59 3.26
CA GLN A 147 -8.91 -3.51 4.28
C GLN A 147 -10.30 -3.34 3.65
N THR A 148 -10.43 -2.52 2.61
CA THR A 148 -11.68 -2.38 1.83
C THR A 148 -12.12 -3.73 1.28
N TYR A 149 -11.22 -4.49 0.64
CA TYR A 149 -11.54 -5.83 0.13
C TYR A 149 -11.99 -6.80 1.24
N ALA A 150 -11.28 -6.81 2.38
CA ALA A 150 -11.63 -7.65 3.51
C ALA A 150 -13.03 -7.30 4.07
N ASN A 151 -13.34 -6.01 4.16
CA ASN A 151 -14.64 -5.51 4.62
C ASN A 151 -15.77 -5.93 3.65
N VAL A 152 -15.56 -5.77 2.34
CA VAL A 152 -16.51 -6.21 1.30
C VAL A 152 -16.76 -7.71 1.40
N GLN A 153 -15.70 -8.51 1.47
CA GLN A 153 -15.80 -9.96 1.54
C GLN A 153 -16.53 -10.42 2.81
N ALA A 154 -16.25 -9.79 3.96
CA ALA A 154 -16.93 -10.07 5.21
C ALA A 154 -18.42 -9.78 5.12
N LEU A 155 -18.81 -8.65 4.52
CA LEU A 155 -20.21 -8.27 4.36
C LEU A 155 -20.96 -9.23 3.44
N ILE A 156 -20.37 -9.60 2.29
CA ILE A 156 -20.97 -10.57 1.36
C ILE A 156 -21.19 -11.92 2.07
N LYS A 157 -20.18 -12.42 2.81
CA LYS A 157 -20.31 -13.68 3.58
C LYS A 157 -21.42 -13.60 4.62
N PHE A 158 -21.51 -12.48 5.34
CA PHE A 158 -22.56 -12.26 6.32
C PHE A 158 -23.95 -12.30 5.67
N VAL A 159 -24.16 -11.57 4.58
CA VAL A 159 -25.43 -11.55 3.85
C VAL A 159 -25.80 -12.94 3.34
N ASN A 160 -24.85 -13.69 2.76
CA ASN A 160 -25.09 -15.06 2.30
C ASN A 160 -25.50 -16.00 3.45
N THR A 161 -24.87 -15.85 4.62
CA THR A 161 -25.22 -16.64 5.80
C THR A 161 -26.66 -16.36 6.26
N ILE A 162 -27.08 -15.08 6.26
CA ILE A 162 -28.45 -14.70 6.57
C ILE A 162 -29.42 -15.26 5.54
N GLN A 163 -29.12 -15.13 4.24
CA GLN A 163 -29.96 -15.67 3.17
C GLN A 163 -30.13 -17.19 3.29
N ASP A 164 -29.07 -17.92 3.59
CA ASP A 164 -29.13 -19.37 3.76
C ASP A 164 -29.92 -19.78 5.01
N GLY A 165 -29.77 -19.04 6.11
CA GLY A 165 -30.57 -19.21 7.32
C GLY A 165 -32.06 -19.02 7.03
N VAL A 166 -32.39 -17.90 6.39
CA VAL A 166 -33.76 -17.55 5.98
C VAL A 166 -34.32 -18.61 5.03
N LYS A 167 -33.58 -19.01 3.98
CA LYS A 167 -34.00 -20.08 3.06
C LYS A 167 -34.29 -21.38 3.81
N LYS A 168 -33.44 -21.77 4.77
CA LYS A 168 -33.66 -22.96 5.60
C LYS A 168 -34.92 -22.83 6.46
N GLU A 169 -35.19 -21.67 7.03
CA GLU A 169 -36.41 -21.43 7.81
C GLU A 169 -37.67 -21.49 6.93
N TYR A 170 -37.65 -20.84 5.77
CA TYR A 170 -38.74 -20.91 4.80
C TYR A 170 -38.97 -22.34 4.29
N LEU A 171 -37.91 -23.09 3.98
CA LEU A 171 -37.99 -24.48 3.51
C LEU A 171 -38.45 -25.47 4.59
N LYS A 172 -38.12 -25.23 5.86
CA LYS A 172 -38.66 -26.02 6.97
C LYS A 172 -40.19 -25.92 7.04
N GLY A 173 -40.76 -24.81 6.57
CA GLY A 173 -42.18 -24.50 6.66
C GLY A 173 -42.62 -24.27 8.11
N SER A 174 -43.70 -23.52 8.30
CA SER A 174 -44.37 -23.48 9.60
C SER A 174 -45.26 -24.71 9.72
N THR A 175 -44.69 -25.83 10.16
CA THR A 175 -45.53 -26.96 10.59
C THR A 175 -46.19 -26.56 11.91
N PRO A 176 -47.53 -26.52 12.00
CA PRO A 176 -48.19 -26.25 13.27
C PRO A 176 -47.65 -27.20 14.31
N ARG A 177 -47.00 -26.64 15.34
CA ARG A 177 -46.50 -27.44 16.45
C ARG A 177 -47.73 -27.99 17.16
N HIS A 178 -48.11 -29.21 16.82
CA HIS A 178 -49.05 -29.96 17.61
C HIS A 178 -48.30 -30.21 18.92
N ASN A 179 -48.52 -29.33 19.90
CA ASN A 179 -48.39 -29.70 21.30
C ASN A 179 -49.48 -30.76 21.50
N GLY A 180 -49.23 -31.98 21.00
CA GLY A 180 -50.06 -33.13 21.26
C GLY A 180 -50.26 -33.11 22.76
N LYS A 181 -51.53 -33.08 23.19
CA LYS A 181 -51.89 -33.09 24.61
C LYS A 181 -50.94 -34.08 25.30
N PRO A 182 -50.24 -33.69 26.38
CA PRO A 182 -49.23 -34.55 26.98
C PRO A 182 -49.87 -35.91 27.24
N THR A 183 -49.41 -36.93 26.51
CA THR A 183 -49.91 -38.28 26.67
C THR A 183 -49.39 -38.75 28.02
N LEU A 184 -50.29 -38.76 29.01
CA LEU A 184 -49.96 -39.23 30.36
C LEU A 184 -49.45 -40.65 30.24
N THR A 185 -48.24 -40.93 30.75
CA THR A 185 -47.73 -42.30 30.77
C THR A 185 -48.33 -43.08 31.95
N LYS A 186 -48.26 -44.42 31.91
CA LYS A 186 -48.67 -45.29 33.04
C LYS A 186 -47.96 -44.90 34.34
N ALA A 187 -46.69 -44.49 34.26
CA ALA A 187 -45.91 -44.02 35.39
C ALA A 187 -46.44 -42.70 35.95
N ASP A 188 -46.84 -41.76 35.09
CA ASP A 188 -47.36 -40.46 35.51
C ASP A 188 -48.76 -40.57 36.14
N ILE A 189 -49.59 -41.49 35.62
CA ILE A 189 -50.89 -41.82 36.23
C ILE A 189 -50.70 -42.47 37.60
N SER A 190 -49.71 -43.35 37.75
CA SER A 190 -49.42 -44.03 39.02
C SER A 190 -48.90 -43.08 40.11
N LYS A 191 -48.24 -41.98 39.72
CA LYS A 191 -47.76 -40.92 40.64
C LYS A 191 -48.89 -40.03 41.18
N ILE A 192 -50.12 -40.11 40.64
CA ILE A 192 -51.27 -39.35 41.16
C ILE A 192 -51.58 -39.84 42.58
N LYS A 193 -51.36 -38.98 43.57
CA LYS A 193 -51.55 -39.30 45.00
C LYS A 193 -53.00 -39.65 45.35
N ASP A 194 -53.95 -38.91 44.77
CA ASP A 194 -55.39 -39.09 45.00
C ASP A 194 -55.91 -40.35 44.28
N PRO A 195 -56.45 -41.34 45.02
CA PRO A 195 -56.89 -42.61 44.44
C PRO A 195 -58.06 -42.45 43.47
N VAL A 196 -59.00 -41.54 43.72
CA VAL A 196 -60.17 -41.34 42.86
C VAL A 196 -59.74 -40.72 41.53
N LYS A 197 -58.86 -39.71 41.60
CA LYS A 197 -58.30 -39.08 40.39
C LYS A 197 -57.40 -40.03 39.62
N ARG A 198 -56.66 -40.90 40.30
CA ARG A 198 -55.83 -41.93 39.66
C ARG A 198 -56.68 -42.93 38.88
N VAL A 199 -57.75 -43.47 39.48
CA VAL A 199 -58.66 -44.39 38.78
C VAL A 199 -59.32 -43.72 37.58
N LYS A 200 -59.76 -42.46 37.71
CA LYS A 200 -60.30 -41.69 36.59
C LYS A 200 -59.29 -41.53 35.46
N ALA A 201 -58.04 -41.20 35.79
CA ALA A 201 -56.97 -41.10 34.80
C ALA A 201 -56.60 -42.45 34.14
N ILE A 202 -56.72 -43.58 34.85
CA ILE A 202 -56.60 -44.92 34.28
C ILE A 202 -57.75 -45.21 33.31
N GLN A 203 -58.98 -44.86 33.68
CA GLN A 203 -60.17 -45.04 32.85
C GLN A 203 -60.08 -44.22 31.55
N ASP A 204 -59.68 -42.96 31.66
CA ASP A 204 -59.53 -42.05 30.52
C ASP A 204 -58.36 -42.47 29.60
N ASN A 205 -57.41 -43.28 30.09
CA ASN A 205 -56.23 -43.76 29.36
C ASN A 205 -56.11 -45.30 29.40
N LEU A 206 -57.23 -46.02 29.29
CA LEU A 206 -57.30 -47.49 29.38
C LEU A 206 -56.35 -48.22 28.42
N GLY A 207 -56.07 -47.64 27.25
CA GLY A 207 -55.12 -48.19 26.26
C GLY A 207 -53.70 -48.39 26.79
N LEU A 208 -53.32 -47.73 27.89
CA LEU A 208 -52.01 -47.89 28.53
C LEU A 208 -51.94 -49.08 29.51
N TYR A 209 -53.08 -49.73 29.77
CA TYR A 209 -53.22 -50.82 30.74
C TYR A 209 -53.79 -52.10 30.14
N LYS A 210 -54.15 -52.08 28.85
CA LYS A 210 -54.53 -53.26 28.08
C LYS A 210 -53.30 -53.78 27.32
N HIS A 211 -52.97 -55.06 27.49
CA HIS A 211 -52.03 -55.81 26.66
C HIS A 211 -52.81 -56.84 25.87
#